data_AF-A0A7Y2E210-F1
#
_entry.id   AF-A0A7Y2E210-F1
#
_cell.length_a   1.000
_cell.length_b   1.000
_cell.length_c   1.000
_cell.angle_alpha   90.00
_cell.angle_beta   90.00
_cell.angle_gamma   90.00
#
_symmetry.space_group_name_H-M   'P 1'
#
loop_
_entity.id
_entity.type
_entity.pdbx_description
1 polymer ?
#
loop_
_entity_poly.entity_id
_entity_poly.type
_entity_poly.pdbx_seq_one_letter_code
_entity_poly.pdbx_strand_id
1 'polypeptide(L)'
;VAAALLELGLPMGIVPSGSANVFATELNIPREPAEAVAVITRHAPSIRRVDAAHVNGTLFLVRFGLGWHAEMTVQAPGQMKRFIGRWAYAIHAIRIRFRQQRASYTISSDGAERMERGVCCIVANTANLGIGNWSASENVDV
;
A
#
# COMPACT_ATOMS: atom_id res chain seq x y z
N VAL A 1 -7.71 -9.68 8.52
CA VAL A 1 -7.68 -8.90 9.78
C VAL A 1 -8.42 -7.58 9.63
N ALA A 2 -7.92 -6.61 8.85
CA ALA A 2 -8.56 -5.30 8.70
C ALA A 2 -10.04 -5.37 8.28
N ALA A 3 -10.39 -6.20 7.30
CA ALA A 3 -11.78 -6.38 6.86
C ALA A 3 -12.70 -6.84 8.01
N ALA A 4 -12.29 -7.85 8.76
CA ALA A 4 -13.05 -8.36 9.90
C ALA A 4 -13.20 -7.30 11.02
N LEU A 5 -12.14 -6.53 11.30
CA LEU A 5 -12.22 -5.46 12.32
C LEU A 5 -13.16 -4.33 11.89
N LEU A 6 -13.17 -3.98 10.60
CA LEU A 6 -14.08 -3.00 10.03
C LEU A 6 -15.54 -3.46 10.16
N GLU A 7 -15.84 -4.72 9.83
CA GLU A 7 -17.17 -5.32 9.99
C GLU A 7 -17.63 -5.34 11.46
N LEU A 8 -16.71 -5.59 12.39
CA LEU A 8 -16.98 -5.60 13.83
C LEU A 8 -16.99 -4.21 14.48
N GLY A 9 -16.62 -3.15 13.74
CA GLY A 9 -16.50 -1.79 14.27
C GLY A 9 -15.42 -1.65 15.35
N LEU A 10 -14.38 -2.49 15.31
CA LEU A 10 -13.30 -2.50 16.31
C LEU A 10 -12.06 -1.74 15.82
N PRO A 11 -11.36 -1.01 16.70
CA PRO A 11 -10.10 -0.36 16.34
C PRO A 11 -9.01 -1.40 16.04
N MET A 12 -8.13 -1.07 15.09
CA MET A 12 -6.99 -1.91 14.71
C MET A 12 -5.70 -1.34 15.31
N GLY A 13 -5.05 -2.12 16.19
CA GLY A 13 -3.67 -1.89 16.60
C GLY A 13 -2.69 -2.52 15.61
N ILE A 14 -1.57 -1.84 15.32
CA ILE A 14 -0.56 -2.31 14.37
C ILE A 14 0.78 -2.42 15.09
N VAL A 15 1.41 -3.59 15.03
CA VAL A 15 2.80 -3.80 15.45
C VAL A 15 3.64 -4.08 14.20
N PRO A 16 4.57 -3.19 13.83
CA PRO A 16 5.33 -3.30 12.58
C PRO A 16 6.38 -4.41 12.66
N SER A 17 6.08 -5.58 12.07
CA SER A 17 6.99 -6.75 12.03
C SER A 17 7.42 -7.14 10.61
N GLY A 18 6.91 -6.46 9.58
CA GLY A 18 7.30 -6.68 8.18
C GLY A 18 8.49 -5.82 7.75
N SER A 19 8.97 -6.01 6.52
CA SER A 19 10.11 -5.23 6.00
C SER A 19 9.73 -3.81 5.54
N ALA A 20 8.48 -3.61 5.09
CA ALA A 20 8.04 -2.32 4.54
C ALA A 20 7.18 -1.50 5.51
N ASN A 21 6.24 -2.14 6.22
CA ASN A 21 5.35 -1.52 7.21
C ASN A 21 4.74 -0.18 6.75
N VAL A 22 4.32 -0.10 5.48
CA VAL A 22 3.90 1.14 4.81
C VAL A 22 2.78 1.83 5.59
N PHE A 23 1.73 1.08 5.92
CA PHE A 23 0.57 1.63 6.64
C PHE A 23 0.91 2.08 8.07
N ALA A 24 1.77 1.36 8.77
CA ALA A 24 2.24 1.77 10.09
C ALA A 24 3.09 3.05 10.01
N THR A 25 3.91 3.17 8.97
CA THR A 25 4.75 4.35 8.74
C THR A 25 3.91 5.59 8.45
N GLU A 26 2.86 5.47 7.63
CA GLU A 26 1.91 6.57 7.36
C GLU A 26 1.21 7.07 8.63
N LEU A 27 0.82 6.13 9.49
CA LEU A 27 0.18 6.44 10.76
C LEU A 27 1.17 6.90 11.85
N ASN A 28 2.43 7.12 11.49
CA ASN A 28 3.51 7.50 12.41
C ASN A 28 3.64 6.55 13.62
N ILE A 29 3.35 5.26 13.40
CA ILE A 29 3.49 4.24 14.44
C ILE A 29 4.98 3.94 14.60
N PRO A 30 5.49 3.89 15.86
CA PRO A 30 6.89 3.56 16.11
C PRO A 30 7.31 2.24 15.47
N ARG A 31 8.51 2.21 14.88
CA ARG A 31 9.05 1.00 14.24
C ARG A 31 9.48 -0.07 15.23
N GLU A 32 9.85 0.31 16.44
CA GLU A 32 10.21 -0.62 17.49
C GLU A 32 8.93 -1.31 18.02
N PRO A 33 8.81 -2.65 17.93
CA PRO A 33 7.61 -3.36 18.35
C PRO A 33 7.19 -3.04 19.79
N ALA A 34 8.14 -2.89 20.71
CA ALA A 34 7.85 -2.55 22.11
C ALA A 34 7.18 -1.17 22.24
N GLU A 35 7.64 -0.18 21.46
CA GLU A 35 7.06 1.16 21.45
C GLU A 35 5.67 1.17 20.78
N ALA A 36 5.48 0.40 19.71
CA ALA A 36 4.18 0.25 19.06
C ALA A 36 3.13 -0.36 20.02
N VAL A 37 3.52 -1.41 20.76
CA VAL A 37 2.67 -2.00 21.81
C VAL A 37 2.36 -0.97 22.89
N ALA A 38 3.36 -0.20 23.33
CA ALA A 38 3.17 0.86 24.32
C ALA A 38 2.24 1.99 23.86
N VAL A 39 2.05 2.20 22.55
CA VAL A 39 1.01 3.11 22.00
C VAL A 39 -0.37 2.48 22.11
N ILE A 40 -0.49 1.18 21.80
CA ILE A 40 -1.77 0.45 21.80
C ILE A 40 -2.33 0.28 23.22
N THR A 41 -1.47 0.03 24.21
CA THR A 41 -1.88 -0.33 25.59
C THR A 41 -2.00 0.85 26.55
N ARG A 42 -1.91 2.09 26.06
CA ARG A 42 -2.09 3.28 26.91
C ARG A 42 -3.49 3.28 27.53
N HIS A 43 -3.63 3.93 28.69
CA HIS A 43 -4.91 4.06 29.40
C HIS A 43 -6.01 4.71 28.54
N ALA A 44 -5.62 5.56 27.57
CA ALA A 44 -6.50 6.11 26.55
C ALA A 44 -5.71 6.25 25.23
N PRO A 45 -5.69 5.21 24.36
CA PRO A 45 -4.97 5.30 23.11
C PRO A 45 -5.71 6.25 22.15
N SER A 46 -4.96 7.05 21.40
CA SER A 46 -5.55 7.89 20.35
C SER A 46 -6.07 7.01 19.21
N ILE A 47 -7.36 7.11 18.91
CA ILE A 47 -7.99 6.41 17.79
C ILE A 47 -8.18 7.42 16.65
N ARG A 48 -7.56 7.13 15.50
CA ARG A 48 -7.74 7.88 14.25
C ARG A 48 -8.68 7.11 13.32
N ARG A 49 -9.65 7.81 12.72
CA ARG A 49 -10.42 7.27 11.59
C ARG A 49 -9.55 7.39 10.34
N VAL A 50 -9.48 6.30 9.59
CA VAL A 50 -8.69 6.18 8.37
C VAL A 50 -9.60 5.67 7.26
N ASP A 51 -9.35 6.12 6.05
CA ASP A 51 -10.08 5.60 4.89
C ASP A 51 -9.62 4.18 4.57
N ALA A 52 -10.54 3.40 4.03
CA ALA A 52 -10.29 2.07 3.54
C ALA A 52 -11.07 1.88 2.23
N ALA A 53 -10.47 1.18 1.27
CA ALA A 53 -11.02 1.06 -0.07
C ALA A 53 -11.31 -0.40 -0.42
N HIS A 54 -12.29 -0.61 -1.29
CA HIS A 54 -12.67 -1.94 -1.75
C HIS A 54 -12.46 -2.06 -3.26
N VAL A 55 -11.97 -3.22 -3.69
CA VAL A 55 -11.94 -3.65 -5.09
C VAL A 55 -12.65 -4.98 -5.19
N ASN A 56 -13.76 -5.02 -5.93
CA ASN A 56 -14.56 -6.24 -6.13
C ASN A 56 -14.88 -6.98 -4.81
N GLY A 57 -15.28 -6.23 -3.77
CA GLY A 57 -15.57 -6.76 -2.43
C GLY A 57 -14.36 -7.07 -1.57
N THR A 58 -13.13 -6.90 -2.06
CA THR A 58 -11.90 -7.10 -1.29
C THR A 58 -11.36 -5.78 -0.75
N LEU A 59 -11.20 -5.70 0.57
CA LEU A 59 -10.63 -4.53 1.25
C LEU A 59 -9.12 -4.40 1.00
N PHE A 60 -8.65 -3.17 0.72
CA PHE A 60 -7.25 -2.79 0.78
C PHE A 60 -7.07 -1.46 1.55
N LEU A 61 -5.93 -1.34 2.24
CA LEU A 61 -5.60 -0.15 3.04
C LEU A 61 -4.51 0.71 2.40
N VAL A 62 -3.66 0.12 1.57
CA VAL A 62 -2.45 0.76 1.06
C VAL A 62 -2.65 1.17 -0.38
N ARG A 63 -2.65 0.20 -1.31
CA ARG A 63 -2.82 0.43 -2.76
C ARG A 63 -3.38 -0.81 -3.44
N PHE A 64 -4.01 -0.59 -4.58
CA PHE A 64 -4.37 -1.59 -5.57
C PHE A 64 -3.79 -1.19 -6.93
N GLY A 65 -3.43 -2.15 -7.77
CA GLY A 65 -2.83 -1.89 -9.07
C GLY A 65 -3.33 -2.83 -10.17
N LEU A 66 -3.47 -2.29 -11.36
CA LEU A 66 -3.81 -2.98 -12.61
C LEU A 66 -2.67 -2.86 -13.62
N GLY A 67 -2.53 -3.83 -14.51
CA GLY A 67 -1.47 -3.86 -15.53
C GLY A 67 -0.20 -4.52 -15.04
N TRP A 68 0.93 -4.17 -15.66
CA TRP A 68 2.19 -4.91 -15.52
C TRP A 68 2.66 -5.06 -14.06
N HIS A 69 2.41 -4.06 -13.21
CA HIS A 69 2.76 -4.12 -11.78
C HIS A 69 2.04 -5.25 -11.01
N ALA A 70 0.80 -5.59 -11.41
CA ALA A 70 0.06 -6.71 -10.84
C ALA A 70 0.70 -8.06 -11.22
N GLU A 71 1.15 -8.21 -12.47
CA GLU A 71 1.82 -9.42 -12.96
C GLU A 71 3.17 -9.67 -12.26
N MET A 72 3.93 -8.62 -11.98
CA MET A 72 5.19 -8.71 -11.24
C MET A 72 5.01 -9.11 -9.77
N THR A 73 3.96 -8.59 -9.12
CA THR A 73 3.69 -8.89 -7.70
C THR A 73 3.30 -10.36 -7.51
N VAL A 74 2.60 -10.94 -8.48
CA VAL A 74 2.20 -12.36 -8.50
C VAL A 74 3.39 -13.29 -8.79
N GLN A 75 4.33 -12.88 -9.63
CA GLN A 75 5.47 -13.72 -10.04
C GLN A 75 6.72 -13.61 -9.15
N ALA A 76 6.76 -12.74 -8.14
CA ALA A 76 7.91 -12.61 -7.26
C ALA A 76 8.15 -13.90 -6.43
N PRO A 77 9.18 -14.72 -6.73
CA PRO A 77 9.41 -15.98 -6.03
C PRO A 77 9.73 -15.69 -4.56
N GLY A 78 9.13 -16.46 -3.64
CA GLY A 78 9.19 -16.24 -2.19
C GLY A 78 10.60 -16.17 -1.60
N GLN A 79 11.63 -16.64 -2.30
CA GLN A 79 13.03 -16.60 -1.85
C GLN A 79 13.72 -15.23 -2.07
N MET A 80 13.29 -14.44 -3.07
CA MET A 80 13.88 -13.11 -3.33
C MET A 80 13.42 -12.04 -2.33
N LYS A 81 12.22 -12.22 -1.75
CA LYS A 81 11.66 -11.35 -0.70
C LYS A 81 12.48 -11.34 0.59
N ARG A 82 13.31 -12.37 0.83
CA ARG A 82 14.07 -12.54 2.07
C ARG A 82 15.49 -11.96 2.03
N PHE A 83 16.05 -11.72 0.84
CA PHE A 83 17.46 -11.36 0.69
C PHE A 83 17.72 -9.96 0.11
N ILE A 84 16.70 -9.31 -0.45
CA ILE A 84 16.89 -8.01 -1.12
C ILE A 84 15.73 -7.10 -0.72
N GLY A 85 16.00 -6.18 0.21
CA GLY A 85 15.09 -5.08 0.57
C GLY A 85 14.85 -4.10 -0.59
N ARG A 86 14.80 -2.79 -0.29
CA ARG A 86 14.50 -1.65 -1.21
C ARG A 86 15.11 -1.72 -2.63
N TRP A 87 16.19 -2.45 -2.85
CA TRP A 87 16.91 -2.59 -4.12
C TRP A 87 16.28 -3.57 -5.13
N ALA A 88 15.45 -4.52 -4.71
CA ALA A 88 14.80 -5.47 -5.64
C ALA A 88 13.81 -4.76 -6.59
N TYR A 89 13.09 -3.75 -6.07
CA TYR A 89 12.19 -2.92 -6.86
C TYR A 89 12.96 -2.12 -7.93
N ALA A 90 14.13 -1.57 -7.59
CA ALA A 90 14.96 -0.80 -8.52
C ALA A 90 15.58 -1.68 -9.63
N ILE A 91 16.06 -2.87 -9.29
CA ILE A 91 16.67 -3.80 -10.25
C ILE A 91 15.62 -4.40 -11.20
N HIS A 92 14.42 -4.72 -10.71
CA HIS A 92 13.32 -5.11 -11.59
C HIS A 92 12.87 -3.94 -12.47
N ALA A 93 12.67 -2.74 -11.94
CA ALA A 93 12.26 -1.56 -12.70
C ALA A 93 13.17 -1.26 -13.90
N ILE A 94 14.49 -1.44 -13.75
CA ILE A 94 15.48 -1.20 -14.82
C ILE A 94 15.46 -2.30 -15.90
N ARG A 95 15.23 -3.57 -15.52
CA ARG A 95 15.24 -4.72 -16.45
C ARG A 95 14.02 -4.79 -17.39
N ILE A 96 12.96 -4.04 -17.11
CA ILE A 96 11.65 -4.14 -17.79
C ILE A 96 11.50 -3.19 -18.99
N ARG A 97 12.46 -2.29 -19.22
CA ARG A 97 12.40 -1.20 -20.20
C ARG A 97 12.14 -1.61 -21.67
N PHE A 98 12.13 -2.91 -22.00
CA PHE A 98 12.15 -3.39 -23.39
C PHE A 98 10.93 -4.20 -23.89
N ARG A 99 9.84 -4.42 -23.11
CA ARG A 99 8.67 -5.20 -23.61
C ARG A 99 7.28 -4.74 -23.13
N GLN A 100 7.13 -3.51 -22.65
CA GLN A 100 5.88 -3.07 -22.03
C GLN A 100 4.76 -2.81 -23.07
N GLN A 101 3.76 -3.68 -23.16
CA GLN A 101 2.50 -3.35 -23.82
C GLN A 101 1.74 -2.35 -22.96
N ARG A 102 1.51 -1.15 -23.48
CA ARG A 102 0.64 -0.15 -22.83
C ARG A 102 -0.80 -0.66 -22.90
N ALA A 103 -1.48 -0.68 -21.76
CA ALA A 103 -2.91 -0.92 -21.68
C ALA A 103 -3.67 0.41 -21.76
N SER A 104 -4.89 0.35 -22.26
CA SER A 104 -5.85 1.47 -22.17
C SER A 104 -6.70 1.27 -20.93
N TYR A 105 -6.80 2.29 -20.10
CA TYR A 105 -7.59 2.32 -18.88
C TYR A 105 -8.70 3.35 -19.01
N THR A 106 -9.93 2.93 -18.81
CA THR A 106 -11.06 3.84 -18.64
C THR A 106 -11.24 4.07 -17.14
N ILE A 107 -11.13 5.32 -16.72
CA ILE A 107 -11.20 5.75 -15.32
C ILE A 107 -12.43 6.63 -15.19
N SER A 108 -13.39 6.20 -14.38
CA SER A 108 -14.55 6.99 -14.01
C SER A 108 -14.46 7.36 -12.52
N SER A 109 -14.48 8.66 -12.22
CA SER A 109 -14.44 9.21 -10.85
C SER A 109 -15.20 10.53 -10.81
N ASP A 110 -15.95 10.77 -9.73
CA ASP A 110 -16.64 12.05 -9.46
C ASP A 110 -17.53 12.54 -10.62
N GLY A 111 -18.17 11.61 -11.33
CA GLY A 111 -19.02 11.89 -12.49
C GLY A 111 -18.27 12.25 -13.77
N ALA A 112 -16.93 12.21 -13.77
CA ALA A 112 -16.10 12.38 -14.94
C ALA A 112 -15.53 11.05 -15.43
N GLU A 113 -15.40 10.90 -16.74
CA GLU A 113 -14.74 9.76 -17.38
C GLU A 113 -13.51 10.24 -18.15
N ARG A 114 -12.41 9.50 -18.01
CA ARG A 114 -11.15 9.75 -18.73
C ARG A 114 -10.59 8.43 -19.23
N MET A 115 -9.99 8.46 -20.41
CA MET A 115 -9.29 7.32 -20.97
C MET A 115 -7.79 7.61 -20.99
N GLU A 116 -7.01 6.76 -20.32
CA GLU A 116 -5.57 6.91 -20.18
C GLU A 116 -4.83 5.69 -20.72
N ARG A 117 -3.64 5.92 -21.31
CA ARG A 117 -2.78 4.83 -21.76
C ARG A 117 -1.52 4.76 -20.91
N GLY A 118 -1.32 3.61 -20.26
CA GLY A 118 -0.23 3.43 -19.33
C GLY A 118 0.26 1.99 -19.28
N VAL A 119 1.36 1.79 -18.56
CA VAL A 119 1.87 0.45 -18.25
C VAL A 119 1.25 -0.14 -16.99
N CYS A 120 0.76 0.73 -16.11
CA CYS A 120 0.09 0.38 -14.87
C CYS A 120 -0.88 1.51 -14.49
N CYS A 121 -1.99 1.12 -13.87
CA CYS A 121 -2.90 2.02 -13.18
C CYS A 121 -2.89 1.66 -11.70
N ILE A 122 -2.59 2.62 -10.82
CA ILE A 122 -2.51 2.41 -9.36
C ILE A 122 -3.55 3.30 -8.69
N VAL A 123 -4.38 2.69 -7.83
CA VAL A 123 -5.27 3.40 -6.91
C VAL A 123 -4.66 3.30 -5.53
N ALA A 124 -4.39 4.44 -4.90
CA ALA A 124 -3.67 4.51 -3.64
C ALA A 124 -4.50 5.19 -2.55
N ASN A 125 -4.55 4.56 -1.39
CA ASN A 125 -5.10 5.12 -0.16
C ASN A 125 -4.00 5.61 0.79
N THR A 126 -2.74 5.44 0.39
CA THR A 126 -1.55 5.87 1.14
C THR A 126 -0.52 6.44 0.17
N ALA A 127 0.11 7.54 0.54
CA ALA A 127 1.07 8.26 -0.27
C ALA A 127 2.45 7.57 -0.29
N ASN A 128 2.83 6.86 0.77
CA ASN A 128 4.21 6.53 1.15
C ASN A 128 5.05 5.63 0.24
N LEU A 129 4.62 4.96 -0.81
CA LEU A 129 5.45 4.02 -1.61
C LEU A 129 6.21 2.86 -0.88
N GLY A 130 6.47 2.88 0.44
CA GLY A 130 7.26 1.89 1.17
C GLY A 130 8.79 1.98 0.99
N ILE A 131 9.31 3.09 0.45
CA ILE A 131 10.75 3.31 0.18
C ILE A 131 11.20 4.60 0.88
N GLY A 132 11.56 4.51 2.16
CA GLY A 132 11.93 5.69 2.95
C GLY A 132 10.71 6.59 3.22
N ASN A 133 10.91 7.91 3.23
CA ASN A 133 9.85 8.91 3.43
C ASN A 133 9.31 9.46 2.09
N TRP A 134 9.41 8.69 1.01
CA TRP A 134 9.05 9.16 -0.33
C TRP A 134 7.55 9.05 -0.52
N SER A 135 6.90 10.20 -0.69
CA SER A 135 5.48 10.27 -1.00
C SER A 135 5.23 10.30 -2.51
N ALA A 136 4.23 9.55 -2.96
CA ALA A 136 3.73 9.58 -4.33
C ALA A 136 2.85 10.81 -4.62
N SER A 137 2.33 11.46 -3.58
CA SER A 137 1.44 12.61 -3.69
C SER A 137 1.38 13.36 -2.36
N GLU A 138 1.41 14.69 -2.39
CA GLU A 138 1.19 15.53 -1.20
C GLU A 138 -0.28 15.60 -0.79
N ASN A 139 -1.19 15.16 -1.67
CA ASN A 139 -2.64 15.29 -1.49
C ASN A 139 -3.30 14.05 -0.87
N VAL A 140 -2.53 13.08 -0.37
CA VAL A 140 -3.05 11.86 0.26
C VAL A 140 -2.64 11.86 1.73
N ASP A 141 -3.60 12.04 2.62
CA ASP A 141 -3.45 11.92 4.08
C ASP A 141 -4.17 10.65 4.56
N VAL A 142 -3.63 10.01 5.60
CA VAL A 142 -4.07 8.71 6.12
C VAL A 142 -4.34 8.81 7.61
#